data_AF-A0A373QES5-F1
#
_entry.id   AF-A0A373QES5-F1
#
_cell.length_a   1.000
_cell.length_b   1.000
_cell.length_c   1.000
_cell.angle_alpha   90.00
_cell.angle_beta   90.00
_cell.angle_gamma   90.00
#
_symmetry.space_group_name_H-M   'P 1'
#
loop_
_entity.id
_entity.type
_entity.pdbx_description
1 polymer ?
#
loop_
_entity_poly.entity_id
_entity_poly.type
_entity_poly.pdbx_seq_one_letter_code
_entity_poly.pdbx_strand_id
1 'polypeptide(L)'
;MKKFKVTNEMYKNGNVVEASRDNYAGDYVTAESEAEAIELYKDFLIEQIRNNNLNAEIIDDEIVVTDDDEIEIERFINFEIED
;
A
#
# COMPACT_ATOMS: atom_id res chain seq x y z
N MET A 1 8.25 11.72 -17.26
CA MET A 1 7.55 10.70 -16.46
C MET A 1 7.78 9.31 -17.04
N LYS A 2 8.11 8.36 -16.18
CA LYS A 2 8.30 6.92 -16.47
C LYS A 2 7.18 6.13 -15.79
N LYS A 3 7.01 4.87 -16.17
CA LYS A 3 6.09 3.95 -15.50
C LYS A 3 6.89 3.02 -14.59
N PHE A 4 6.44 2.88 -13.36
CA PHE A 4 7.06 2.08 -12.33
C PHE A 4 6.10 1.01 -11.84
N LYS A 5 6.62 -0.20 -11.65
CA LYS A 5 5.89 -1.36 -11.17
C LYS A 5 6.15 -1.44 -9.66
N VAL A 6 5.40 -0.69 -8.85
CA VAL A 6 5.57 -0.71 -7.38
C VAL A 6 4.94 -1.98 -6.81
N THR A 7 5.60 -2.61 -5.85
CA THR A 7 5.17 -3.82 -5.14
C THR A 7 5.29 -3.60 -3.64
N ASN A 8 4.58 -4.42 -2.85
CA ASN A 8 4.63 -4.41 -1.40
C ASN A 8 4.24 -5.79 -0.86
N GLU A 9 4.60 -6.07 0.39
CA GLU A 9 4.06 -7.19 1.16
C GLU A 9 2.85 -6.74 2.00
N MET A 10 1.96 -7.68 2.35
CA MET A 10 0.79 -7.40 3.21
C MET A 10 0.64 -8.45 4.32
N TYR A 11 0.48 -7.98 5.53
CA TYR A 11 0.04 -8.79 6.65
C TYR A 11 -1.46 -8.59 6.82
N LYS A 12 -2.20 -9.67 7.03
CA LYS A 12 -3.64 -9.63 7.30
C LYS A 12 -4.00 -10.56 8.43
N ASN A 13 -4.65 -10.04 9.47
CA ASN A 13 -5.08 -10.80 10.65
C ASN A 13 -3.95 -11.71 11.22
N GLY A 14 -2.73 -11.20 11.31
CA GLY A 14 -1.57 -11.93 11.86
C GLY A 14 -0.95 -12.99 10.95
N ASN A 15 -1.34 -13.07 9.67
CA ASN A 15 -0.68 -13.92 8.67
C ASN A 15 -0.02 -13.08 7.59
N VAL A 16 1.19 -13.46 7.15
CA VAL A 16 1.77 -12.97 5.90
C VAL A 16 0.93 -13.56 4.78
N VAL A 17 0.27 -12.70 4.01
CA VAL A 17 -0.37 -13.09 2.76
C VAL A 17 0.39 -12.41 1.64
N GLU A 18 0.65 -13.12 0.54
CA GLU A 18 1.05 -12.43 -0.67
C GLU A 18 -0.14 -11.55 -1.08
N ALA A 19 -0.09 -10.25 -0.79
CA ALA A 19 -0.92 -9.29 -1.47
C ALA A 19 -0.43 -9.27 -2.92
N SER A 20 -0.96 -10.17 -3.74
CA SER A 20 -0.91 -9.94 -5.17
C SER A 20 -1.60 -8.60 -5.40
N ARG A 21 -0.84 -7.64 -5.92
CA ARG A 21 -1.16 -6.40 -6.66
C ARG A 21 -2.61 -6.09 -7.11
N ASP A 22 -3.50 -7.07 -7.12
CA ASP A 22 -4.81 -7.07 -7.78
C ASP A 22 -5.93 -6.37 -6.99
N ASN A 23 -5.79 -6.10 -5.69
CA ASN A 23 -6.95 -5.61 -4.92
C ASN A 23 -7.08 -4.09 -4.78
N TYR A 24 -6.01 -3.31 -4.99
CA TYR A 24 -6.09 -1.86 -4.78
C TYR A 24 -5.47 -1.01 -5.90
N ALA A 25 -4.24 -1.26 -6.37
CA ALA A 25 -3.41 -0.18 -6.94
C ALA A 25 -3.09 -0.17 -8.44
N GLY A 26 -3.63 -1.11 -9.23
CA GLY A 26 -3.39 -1.16 -10.67
C GLY A 26 -1.92 -1.49 -11.03
N ASP A 27 -1.65 -1.72 -12.32
CA ASP A 27 -0.38 -2.36 -12.71
C ASP A 27 0.87 -1.47 -12.60
N TYR A 28 0.74 -0.15 -12.79
CA TYR A 28 1.87 0.79 -12.90
C TYR A 28 1.55 2.21 -12.38
N VAL A 29 2.53 2.83 -11.73
CA VAL A 29 2.51 4.25 -11.29
C VAL A 29 3.33 5.10 -12.27
N THR A 30 2.78 6.25 -12.68
CA THR A 30 3.51 7.20 -13.55
C THR A 30 4.12 8.31 -12.71
N ALA A 31 5.46 8.39 -12.67
CA ALA A 31 6.21 9.33 -11.83
C ALA A 31 7.50 9.82 -12.53
N GLU A 32 8.19 10.81 -11.99
CA GLU A 32 9.52 11.25 -12.46
C GLU A 32 10.65 10.38 -11.90
N SER A 33 10.47 9.77 -10.72
CA SER A 33 11.45 8.92 -10.05
C SER A 33 10.84 7.69 -9.36
N GLU A 34 11.68 6.71 -9.00
CA GLU A 34 11.28 5.52 -8.25
C GLU A 34 10.74 5.87 -6.87
N ALA A 35 11.42 6.78 -6.15
CA ALA A 35 10.98 7.25 -4.84
C ALA A 35 9.61 7.93 -4.91
N GLU A 36 9.41 8.81 -5.90
CA GLU A 36 8.10 9.44 -6.12
C GLU A 36 7.03 8.41 -6.48
N ALA A 37 7.36 7.37 -7.25
CA ALA A 37 6.40 6.30 -7.56
C ALA A 37 5.95 5.55 -6.32
N ILE A 38 6.85 5.27 -5.37
CA ILE A 38 6.51 4.63 -4.09
C ILE A 38 5.59 5.52 -3.26
N GLU A 39 5.89 6.82 -3.14
CA GLU A 39 5.05 7.74 -2.38
C GLU A 39 3.65 7.89 -2.99
N LEU A 40 3.55 8.05 -4.32
CA LEU A 40 2.27 8.07 -5.03
C LEU A 40 1.49 6.76 -4.87
N TYR A 41 2.18 5.62 -4.80
CA TYR A 41 1.56 4.33 -4.54
C TYR A 41 1.00 4.23 -3.12
N LYS A 42 1.77 4.69 -2.12
CA LYS A 42 1.33 4.72 -0.71
C LYS A 42 0.10 5.63 -0.54
N ASP A 43 0.13 6.84 -1.11
CA ASP A 43 -1.01 7.77 -1.08
C ASP A 43 -2.26 7.15 -1.69
N PHE A 44 -2.11 6.54 -2.87
CA PHE A 44 -3.20 5.86 -3.54
C PHE A 44 -3.79 4.71 -2.69
N LEU A 45 -2.96 3.87 -2.07
CA LEU A 45 -3.42 2.78 -1.21
C LEU A 45 -4.26 3.31 -0.04
N ILE A 46 -3.77 4.36 0.64
CA ILE A 46 -4.47 4.99 1.77
C ILE A 46 -5.84 5.50 1.35
N GLU A 47 -5.96 6.14 0.19
CA GLU A 47 -7.24 6.58 -0.34
C GLU A 47 -8.20 5.41 -0.58
N GLN A 48 -7.72 4.31 -1.19
CA GLN A 48 -8.57 3.13 -1.42
C GLN A 48 -9.02 2.47 -0.11
N ILE A 49 -8.14 2.38 0.88
CA ILE A 49 -8.47 1.79 2.18
C ILE A 49 -9.54 2.65 2.87
N ARG A 50 -9.38 3.98 2.88
CA ARG A 50 -10.36 4.90 3.46
C ARG A 50 -11.71 4.88 2.74
N ASN A 51 -11.72 4.67 1.42
CA ASN A 51 -12.95 4.48 0.65
C ASN A 51 -13.73 3.21 1.04
N ASN A 52 -13.09 2.25 1.72
CA ASN A 52 -13.72 1.05 2.25
C ASN A 52 -14.17 1.19 3.71
N ASN A 53 -14.26 2.43 4.25
CA ASN A 53 -14.58 2.72 5.64
C ASN A 53 -13.59 2.08 6.64
N LEU A 54 -12.31 2.10 6.30
CA LEU A 54 -11.22 1.69 7.18
C LEU A 54 -10.31 2.88 7.48
N ASN A 55 -9.66 2.83 8.64
CA ASN A 55 -8.63 3.80 9.00
C ASN A 55 -7.29 3.35 8.42
N ALA A 56 -6.50 4.29 7.93
CA ALA A 56 -5.17 4.02 7.38
C ALA A 56 -4.20 5.14 7.73
N GLU A 57 -3.03 4.76 8.24
CA GLU A 57 -1.95 5.67 8.62
C GLU A 57 -0.58 5.14 8.18
N ILE A 58 0.34 6.07 7.91
CA ILE A 58 1.75 5.74 7.64
C ILE A 58 2.49 5.80 8.96
N ILE A 59 3.14 4.71 9.35
CA ILE A 59 4.05 4.64 10.49
C ILE A 59 5.41 4.20 9.95
N ASP A 60 6.41 5.06 10.11
CA ASP A 60 7.72 4.94 9.46
C ASP A 60 7.57 4.83 7.93
N ASP A 61 7.65 3.62 7.39
CA ASP A 61 7.50 3.32 5.96
C ASP A 61 6.38 2.31 5.65
N GLU A 62 5.57 2.00 6.66
CA GLU A 62 4.50 1.00 6.60
C GLU A 62 3.14 1.69 6.60
N ILE A 63 2.16 1.10 5.91
CA ILE A 63 0.76 1.53 6.01
C ILE A 63 0.06 0.58 6.97
N VAL A 64 -0.41 1.11 8.09
CA VAL A 64 -1.20 0.36 9.08
C VAL A 64 -2.67 0.65 8.86
N VAL A 65 -3.48 -0.41 8.80
CA VAL A 65 -4.92 -0.34 8.59
C VAL A 65 -5.65 -0.86 9.81
N THR A 66 -6.54 -0.02 10.33
CA THR A 66 -7.38 -0.33 11.49
C THR A 66 -8.87 -0.22 11.16
N ASP A 67 -9.69 -0.97 11.88
CA ASP A 67 -11.15 -0.81 11.84
C ASP A 67 -11.63 0.34 12.76
N ASP A 68 -12.96 0.49 12.89
CA ASP A 68 -13.59 1.50 13.74
C ASP A 68 -13.32 1.28 15.25
N ASP A 69 -12.97 0.06 15.65
CA ASP A 69 -12.62 -0.31 17.03
C ASP A 69 -11.09 -0.15 17.28
N GLU A 70 -10.38 0.50 16.36
CA GLU A 70 -8.92 0.71 16.37
C GLU A 70 -8.11 -0.60 16.35
N ILE A 71 -8.68 -1.68 15.83
CA ILE A 71 -8.01 -2.98 15.72
C ILE A 71 -7.25 -3.06 14.40
N GLU A 72 -5.95 -3.37 14.47
CA GLU A 72 -5.13 -3.63 13.27
C GLU A 72 -5.64 -4.89 12.53
N ILE A 73 -6.03 -4.70 11.27
CA ILE A 73 -6.52 -5.77 10.40
C ILE A 73 -5.57 -6.07 9.25
N GLU A 74 -4.89 -5.04 8.73
CA GLU A 74 -3.96 -5.13 7.61
C GLU A 74 -2.75 -4.22 7.83
N ARG A 75 -1.58 -4.62 7.31
CA ARG A 75 -0.35 -3.83 7.31
C ARG A 75 0.42 -4.03 6.02
N PHE A 76 0.75 -2.96 5.32
CA PHE A 76 1.49 -2.98 4.07
C PHE A 76 2.93 -2.55 4.33
N ILE A 77 3.90 -3.38 3.93
CA ILE A 77 5.33 -3.17 4.18
C ILE A 77 6.17 -3.44 2.92
N ASN A 78 7.48 -3.21 2.99
CA ASN A 78 8.45 -3.55 1.94
C ASN A 78 8.06 -3.01 0.56
N PHE A 79 7.84 -1.70 0.46
CA PHE A 79 7.53 -1.05 -0.81
C PHE A 79 8.76 -1.01 -1.71
N GLU A 80 8.69 -1.67 -2.87
CA GLU A 80 9.82 -1.85 -3.79
C GLU A 80 9.41 -1.67 -5.25
N ILE A 81 10.38 -1.33 -6.10
CA ILE A 81 10.21 -1.30 -7.56
C ILE A 81 10.57 -2.68 -8.11
N GLU A 82 9.65 -3.29 -8.84
CA GLU A 82 9.92 -4.51 -9.59
C GLU A 82 10.52 -4.13 -10.97
N ASP A 83 11.70 -4.70 -11.25
CA ASP A 83 12.49 -4.52 -12.49
C ASP A 83 11.79 -5.07 -13.76
#